data_AF-A0A7S0LR42-F1
#
_entry.id   AF-A0A7S0LR42-F1
#
_cell.length_a   1.000
_cell.length_b   1.000
_cell.length_c   1.000
_cell.angle_alpha   90.00
_cell.angle_beta   90.00
_cell.angle_gamma   90.00
#
_symmetry.space_group_name_H-M   'P 1'
#
loop_
_entity.id
_entity.type
_entity.pdbx_description
1 polymer ?
#
loop_
_entity_poly.entity_id
_entity_poly.type
_entity_poly.pdbx_seq_one_letter_code
_entity_poly.pdbx_strand_id
1 'polypeptide(L)'
;IESLIRLMRLPGAPPVLRAGTASALSRVLRRRLGVHALLVSLRGNGAEPQEKATALAVRLLSSLPKQASADEYCAAVCPQVLSLLTPSPPPGTSHGTDADTSGVSAADPRLADAFMRSAAAQLAAALLVRMRDASRRHLLPPLLRPLMPCSSEPEQFACATAWLHSLLTAAPAPAALCDELLEAGTLDAALHWLSPDRAYAGRLGEEAVRTLGGCAEVLLANATRPAERLEQLVLGPPAPAFRP
;
A
#
# COMPACT_ATOMS: atom_id res chain seq x y z
N ILE A 1 22.19 5.11 -1.45
CA ILE A 1 21.20 4.49 -0.54
C ILE A 1 21.80 3.28 0.16
N GLU A 2 22.41 2.37 -0.59
CA GLU A 2 23.08 1.18 -0.07
C GLU A 2 24.05 1.44 1.10
N SER A 3 24.92 2.45 0.96
CA SER A 3 25.85 2.84 2.04
C SER A 3 25.14 3.30 3.31
N LEU A 4 23.98 3.96 3.19
CA LEU A 4 23.16 4.37 4.35
C LEU A 4 22.51 3.17 5.03
N ILE A 5 22.04 2.19 4.25
CA ILE A 5 21.49 0.94 4.77
C ILE A 5 22.58 0.17 5.54
N ARG A 6 23.78 0.03 4.94
CA ARG A 6 24.93 -0.64 5.57
C ARG A 6 25.34 0.04 6.88
N LEU A 7 25.39 1.37 6.92
CA LEU A 7 25.70 2.12 8.13
C LEU A 7 24.65 1.92 9.24
N MET A 8 23.36 1.83 8.91
CA MET A 8 22.33 1.54 9.92
C MET A 8 22.36 0.09 10.42
N ARG A 9 22.92 -0.84 9.65
CA ARG A 9 23.10 -2.24 10.03
C ARG A 9 24.37 -2.48 10.87
N LEU A 10 25.27 -1.51 10.95
CA LEU A 10 26.56 -1.69 11.61
C LEU A 10 26.37 -1.86 13.14
N PRO A 11 26.69 -3.03 13.72
CA PRO A 11 26.63 -3.24 15.16
C PRO A 11 27.64 -2.29 15.82
N GLY A 12 27.21 -1.59 16.87
CA GLY A 12 28.06 -0.61 17.58
C GLY A 12 28.16 0.79 16.95
N ALA A 13 27.45 1.10 15.85
CA ALA A 13 27.44 2.46 15.31
C ALA A 13 26.97 3.50 16.38
N PRO A 14 27.72 4.61 16.56
CA PRO A 14 27.34 5.68 17.48
C PRO A 14 25.90 6.19 17.24
N PRO A 15 25.14 6.55 18.30
CA PRO A 15 23.77 7.05 18.17
C PRO A 15 23.65 8.25 17.20
N VAL A 16 24.65 9.14 17.22
CA VAL A 16 24.72 10.31 16.33
C VAL A 16 24.82 9.90 14.86
N LEU A 17 25.65 8.89 14.54
CA LEU A 17 25.77 8.37 13.18
C LEU A 17 24.47 7.67 12.74
N ARG A 18 23.79 6.94 13.63
CA ARG A 18 22.46 6.37 13.35
C ARG A 18 21.40 7.45 13.13
N ALA A 19 21.44 8.55 13.88
CA ALA A 19 20.52 9.67 13.71
C ALA A 19 20.76 10.41 12.39
N GLY A 20 22.03 10.68 12.05
CA GLY A 20 22.41 11.34 10.79
C GLY A 20 22.08 10.51 9.56
N THR A 21 22.34 9.20 9.60
CA THR A 21 21.99 8.28 8.51
C THR A 21 20.49 8.12 8.34
N ALA A 22 19.74 8.04 9.44
CA ALA A 22 18.29 8.06 9.42
C ALA A 22 17.74 9.36 8.80
N SER A 23 18.26 10.52 9.21
CA SER A 23 17.90 11.82 8.62
C SER A 23 18.17 11.87 7.11
N ALA A 24 19.36 11.44 6.68
CA ALA A 24 19.72 11.39 5.27
C ALA A 24 18.78 10.46 4.48
N LEU A 25 18.44 9.29 5.04
CA LEU A 25 17.54 8.34 4.39
C LEU A 25 16.13 8.91 4.27
N SER A 26 15.60 9.54 5.33
CA SER A 26 14.31 10.24 5.31
C SER A 26 14.22 11.28 4.18
N ARG A 27 15.29 12.05 3.96
CA ARG A 27 15.36 13.02 2.86
C ARG A 27 15.36 12.35 1.49
N VAL A 28 16.05 11.22 1.34
CA VAL A 28 16.04 10.46 0.08
C VAL A 28 14.66 9.87 -0.20
N LEU A 29 13.98 9.35 0.83
CA LEU A 29 12.65 8.74 0.70
C LEU A 29 11.57 9.73 0.24
N ARG A 30 11.69 10.99 0.66
CA ARG A 30 10.80 12.08 0.22
C ARG A 30 11.06 12.56 -1.21
N ARG A 31 12.16 12.14 -1.85
CA ARG A 31 12.40 12.43 -3.28
C ARG A 31 11.55 11.50 -4.14
N ARG A 32 11.27 11.93 -5.38
CA ARG A 32 10.59 11.11 -6.38
C ARG A 32 11.32 9.77 -6.54
N LEU A 33 10.56 8.66 -6.49
CA LEU A 33 11.07 7.27 -6.55
C LEU A 33 12.02 6.88 -5.40
N GLY A 34 12.09 7.64 -4.32
CA GLY A 34 12.93 7.33 -3.16
C GLY A 34 12.58 5.99 -2.50
N VAL A 35 11.29 5.68 -2.39
CA VAL A 35 10.80 4.39 -1.86
C VAL A 35 11.20 3.23 -2.77
N HIS A 36 10.98 3.39 -4.09
CA HIS A 36 11.38 2.38 -5.09
C HIS A 36 12.89 2.11 -5.03
N ALA A 37 13.71 3.17 -5.02
CA ALA A 37 15.17 3.05 -4.95
C ALA A 37 15.66 2.38 -3.66
N LEU A 38 14.96 2.58 -2.53
CA LEU A 38 15.24 1.86 -1.28
C LEU A 38 14.98 0.36 -1.44
N LEU A 39 13.80 -0.01 -1.95
CA LEU A 39 13.42 -1.42 -2.08
C LEU A 39 14.34 -2.17 -3.07
N VAL A 40 14.69 -1.55 -4.19
CA VAL A 40 15.70 -2.08 -5.13
C VAL A 40 17.05 -2.28 -4.44
N SER A 41 17.50 -1.30 -3.66
CA SER A 41 18.77 -1.40 -2.91
C SER A 41 18.73 -2.53 -1.86
N LEU A 42 17.57 -2.77 -1.23
CA LEU A 42 17.42 -3.83 -0.23
C LEU A 42 17.41 -5.23 -0.86
N ARG A 43 16.77 -5.39 -2.02
CA ARG A 43 16.79 -6.63 -2.82
C ARG A 43 18.19 -6.94 -3.35
N GLY A 44 18.86 -5.94 -3.93
CA GLY A 44 20.19 -6.09 -4.52
C GLY A 44 21.29 -6.47 -3.52
N ASN A 45 21.05 -6.27 -2.22
CA ASN A 45 22.02 -6.64 -1.18
C ASN A 45 22.12 -8.16 -0.90
N GLY A 46 21.32 -9.01 -1.57
CA GLY A 46 21.55 -10.47 -1.76
C GLY A 46 21.71 -11.38 -0.53
N ALA A 47 21.84 -10.83 0.67
CA ALA A 47 22.29 -11.53 1.87
C ALA A 47 21.15 -11.85 2.85
N GLU A 48 19.95 -11.31 2.63
CA GLU A 48 18.81 -11.48 3.53
C GLU A 48 17.63 -12.15 2.82
N PRO A 49 16.93 -13.10 3.48
CA PRO A 49 15.62 -13.56 3.06
C PRO A 49 14.69 -12.40 2.74
N GLN A 50 13.89 -12.54 1.69
CA GLN A 50 12.99 -11.51 1.19
C GLN A 50 12.11 -10.90 2.30
N GLU A 51 11.58 -11.74 3.19
CA GLU A 51 10.78 -11.34 4.35
C GLU A 51 11.55 -10.42 5.33
N LYS A 52 12.83 -10.72 5.59
CA LYS A 52 13.68 -9.88 6.47
C LYS A 52 14.02 -8.56 5.81
N ALA A 53 14.24 -8.56 4.48
CA ALA A 53 14.45 -7.33 3.72
C ALA A 53 13.21 -6.43 3.75
N THR A 54 12.01 -7.01 3.62
CA THR A 54 10.74 -6.28 3.73
C THR A 54 10.50 -5.73 5.13
N ALA A 55 10.63 -6.56 6.17
CA ALA A 55 10.47 -6.12 7.56
C ALA A 55 11.45 -4.98 7.91
N LEU A 56 12.69 -5.05 7.41
CA LEU A 56 13.67 -4.00 7.59
C LEU A 56 13.27 -2.72 6.82
N ALA A 57 12.81 -2.83 5.57
CA ALA A 57 12.31 -1.69 4.80
C ALA A 57 11.19 -0.98 5.56
N VAL A 58 10.18 -1.74 6.00
CA VAL A 58 9.01 -1.25 6.72
C VAL A 58 9.41 -0.59 8.03
N ARG A 59 10.30 -1.22 8.81
CA ARG A 59 10.80 -0.66 10.08
C ARG A 59 11.53 0.66 9.86
N LEU A 60 12.37 0.75 8.82
CA LEU A 60 13.07 1.98 8.49
C LEU A 60 12.07 3.05 8.05
N LEU A 61 11.30 2.79 7.00
CA LEU A 61 10.36 3.74 6.41
C LEU A 61 9.32 4.27 7.40
N SER A 62 8.88 3.47 8.37
CA SER A 62 7.88 3.90 9.37
C SER A 62 8.48 4.56 10.61
N SER A 63 9.81 4.58 10.79
CA SER A 63 10.49 5.21 11.94
C SER A 63 11.26 6.50 11.60
N LEU A 64 11.13 6.98 10.35
CA LEU A 64 11.99 8.00 9.78
C LEU A 64 11.45 9.45 9.63
N PRO A 65 10.30 9.89 10.18
CA PRO A 65 9.99 11.33 10.20
C PRO A 65 10.85 12.05 11.24
N LYS A 66 12.18 12.10 11.04
CA LYS A 66 13.15 12.74 11.95
C LYS A 66 13.45 14.21 11.61
N GLN A 67 13.01 14.68 10.44
CA GLN A 67 13.24 16.04 9.94
C GLN A 67 12.03 16.67 9.24
N ALA A 68 10.87 16.02 9.34
CA ALA A 68 9.63 16.44 8.69
C ALA A 68 8.50 16.10 9.65
N SER A 69 7.42 16.87 9.62
CA SER A 69 6.19 16.46 10.27
C SER A 69 5.72 15.13 9.67
N ALA A 70 4.96 14.34 10.43
CA ALA A 70 4.36 13.10 9.90
C ALA A 70 3.54 13.39 8.62
N ASP A 71 2.91 14.56 8.56
CA ASP A 71 2.11 15.02 7.43
C ASP A 71 2.96 15.25 6.17
N GLU A 72 4.05 16.02 6.27
CA GLU A 72 4.99 16.25 5.15
C GLU A 72 5.62 14.95 4.64
N TYR A 73 5.91 14.03 5.57
CA TYR A 73 6.46 12.73 5.21
C TYR A 73 5.43 11.87 4.46
N CYS A 74 4.22 11.75 4.99
CA CYS A 74 3.14 11.00 4.35
C CYS A 74 2.74 11.60 2.99
N ALA A 75 2.66 12.92 2.86
CA ALA A 75 2.37 13.59 1.59
C ALA A 75 3.36 13.22 0.48
N ALA A 76 4.65 13.02 0.81
CA ALA A 76 5.68 12.65 -0.15
C ALA A 76 5.78 11.13 -0.40
N VAL A 77 5.50 10.31 0.63
CA VAL A 77 5.73 8.86 0.60
C VAL A 77 4.49 8.09 0.16
N CYS A 78 3.29 8.44 0.63
CA CYS A 78 2.05 7.72 0.32
C CYS A 78 1.78 7.61 -1.20
N PRO A 79 1.97 8.67 -2.03
CA PRO A 79 1.79 8.55 -3.47
C PRO A 79 2.74 7.53 -4.12
N GLN A 80 4.00 7.46 -3.66
CA GLN A 80 4.97 6.48 -4.16
C GLN A 80 4.56 5.05 -3.79
N VAL A 81 4.02 4.86 -2.58
CA VAL A 81 3.53 3.56 -2.11
C VAL A 81 2.33 3.09 -2.95
N LEU A 82 1.38 3.97 -3.24
CA LEU A 82 0.25 3.67 -4.10
C LEU A 82 0.69 3.29 -5.52
N SER A 83 1.66 4.01 -6.09
CA SER A 83 2.22 3.65 -7.40
C SER A 83 2.80 2.23 -7.42
N LEU A 84 3.45 1.81 -6.33
CA LEU A 84 4.03 0.46 -6.19
C LEU A 84 3.00 -0.64 -5.92
N LEU A 85 1.79 -0.30 -5.46
CA LEU A 85 0.69 -1.25 -5.26
C LEU A 85 -0.05 -1.57 -6.56
N THR A 86 0.04 -0.70 -7.56
CA THR A 86 -0.63 -0.89 -8.85
C THR A 86 0.00 -2.08 -9.58
N PRO A 87 -0.79 -3.07 -10.02
CA PRO A 87 -0.26 -4.14 -10.86
C PRO A 87 0.27 -3.55 -12.17
N SER A 88 1.50 -3.91 -12.54
CA SER A 88 1.99 -3.65 -13.90
C SER A 88 1.08 -4.39 -14.89
N PRO A 89 0.71 -3.78 -16.03
CA PRO A 89 -0.05 -4.48 -17.05
C PRO A 89 0.69 -5.75 -17.46
N PRO A 90 -0.03 -6.85 -17.77
CA PRO A 90 0.60 -8.08 -18.20
C PRO A 90 1.51 -7.80 -19.42
N PRO A 91 2.74 -8.35 -19.46
CA PRO A 91 3.62 -8.16 -20.59
C PRO A 91 2.97 -8.79 -21.83
N GLY A 92 2.49 -7.95 -22.74
CA GLY A 92 1.73 -8.36 -23.92
C GLY A 92 0.98 -7.25 -24.66
N THR A 93 0.88 -6.05 -24.11
CA THR A 93 0.20 -4.90 -24.74
C THR A 93 1.12 -3.71 -25.05
N SER A 94 2.43 -3.93 -25.16
CA SER A 94 3.36 -2.95 -25.73
C SER A 94 3.49 -3.17 -27.23
N HIS A 95 2.81 -2.31 -28.01
CA HIS A 95 3.18 -2.06 -29.40
C HIS A 95 4.56 -1.39 -29.43
N GLY A 96 5.55 -2.10 -30.00
CA GLY A 96 6.89 -1.58 -30.37
C GLY A 96 7.83 -1.32 -29.18
N THR A 97 9.15 -1.43 -29.28
CA THR A 97 10.08 -1.74 -30.38
C THR A 97 11.41 -2.08 -29.70
N ASP A 98 12.21 -2.94 -30.35
CA ASP A 98 13.60 -3.34 -30.11
C ASP A 98 14.45 -2.61 -29.04
N ALA A 99 15.13 -3.40 -28.20
CA ALA A 99 16.58 -3.30 -28.02
C ALA A 99 17.11 -4.44 -27.14
N ASP A 100 17.95 -5.28 -27.75
CA ASP A 100 18.95 -6.10 -27.07
C ASP A 100 19.81 -5.25 -26.14
N THR A 101 20.05 -5.70 -24.91
CA THR A 101 21.39 -5.69 -24.29
C THR A 101 21.40 -6.36 -22.91
N SER A 102 22.44 -7.20 -22.73
CA SER A 102 23.15 -7.47 -21.47
C SER A 102 22.59 -8.53 -20.51
N GLY A 103 23.23 -9.70 -20.59
CA GLY A 103 23.23 -10.73 -19.55
C GLY A 103 23.79 -10.21 -18.22
N VAL A 104 22.88 -9.99 -17.29
CA VAL A 104 23.07 -10.12 -15.84
C VAL A 104 21.93 -11.04 -15.42
N SER A 105 22.20 -12.10 -14.64
CA SER A 105 21.19 -13.06 -14.18
C SER A 105 19.93 -12.32 -13.72
N ALA A 106 18.94 -12.25 -14.62
CA ALA A 106 17.79 -11.39 -14.48
C ALA A 106 16.83 -12.13 -13.57
N ALA A 107 16.96 -11.90 -12.27
CA ALA A 107 15.99 -12.37 -11.30
C ALA A 107 14.59 -11.96 -11.80
N ASP A 108 13.73 -12.95 -12.03
CA ASP A 108 12.46 -12.84 -12.76
C ASP A 108 11.77 -11.49 -12.48
N PRO A 109 11.49 -10.67 -13.50
CA PRO A 109 10.81 -9.39 -13.33
C PRO A 109 9.48 -9.54 -12.58
N ARG A 110 8.81 -10.69 -12.69
CA ARG A 110 7.58 -10.98 -11.94
C ARG A 110 7.83 -11.15 -10.43
N LEU A 111 8.94 -11.78 -10.06
CA LEU A 111 9.38 -11.89 -8.65
C LEU A 111 9.79 -10.53 -8.10
N ALA A 112 10.38 -9.67 -8.94
CA ALA A 112 10.67 -8.28 -8.60
C ALA A 112 9.39 -7.50 -8.26
N ASP A 113 8.40 -7.57 -9.14
CA ASP A 113 7.13 -6.86 -8.98
C ASP A 113 6.32 -7.38 -7.79
N ALA A 114 6.36 -8.69 -7.54
CA ALA A 114 5.72 -9.29 -6.36
C ALA A 114 6.38 -8.82 -5.05
N PHE A 115 7.72 -8.75 -5.01
CA PHE A 115 8.45 -8.21 -3.86
C PHE A 115 8.09 -6.75 -3.59
N MET A 116 8.14 -5.92 -4.63
CA MET A 116 7.88 -4.48 -4.52
C MET A 116 6.46 -4.21 -4.02
N ARG A 117 5.47 -4.96 -4.54
CA ARG A 117 4.07 -4.88 -4.10
C ARG A 117 3.90 -5.32 -2.64
N SER A 118 4.49 -6.46 -2.26
CA SER A 118 4.41 -6.94 -0.88
C SER A 118 5.02 -5.94 0.10
N ALA A 119 6.18 -5.37 -0.25
CA ALA A 119 6.83 -4.35 0.56
C ALA A 119 6.04 -3.04 0.64
N ALA A 120 5.43 -2.60 -0.47
CA ALA A 120 4.59 -1.42 -0.50
C ALA A 120 3.34 -1.59 0.36
N ALA A 121 2.70 -2.76 0.32
CA ALA A 121 1.54 -3.07 1.15
C ALA A 121 1.88 -3.12 2.65
N GLN A 122 2.96 -3.81 3.03
CA GLN A 122 3.41 -3.82 4.42
C GLN A 122 3.82 -2.43 4.91
N LEU A 123 4.37 -1.60 4.02
CA LEU A 123 4.67 -0.21 4.33
C LEU A 123 3.39 0.60 4.53
N ALA A 124 2.41 0.50 3.63
CA ALA A 124 1.12 1.18 3.76
C ALA A 124 0.44 0.83 5.10
N ALA A 125 0.44 -0.46 5.46
CA ALA A 125 -0.06 -0.95 6.74
C ALA A 125 0.68 -0.30 7.93
N ALA A 126 2.01 -0.30 7.90
CA ALA A 126 2.80 0.29 8.97
C ALA A 126 2.63 1.82 9.07
N LEU A 127 2.43 2.52 7.96
CA LEU A 127 2.13 3.96 7.95
C LEU A 127 0.76 4.23 8.61
N LEU A 128 -0.27 3.44 8.25
CA LEU A 128 -1.61 3.56 8.84
C LEU A 128 -1.63 3.31 10.35
N VAL A 129 -0.84 2.35 10.83
CA VAL A 129 -0.75 2.06 12.26
C VAL A 129 0.08 3.10 13.02
N ARG A 130 1.22 3.55 12.45
CA ARG A 130 2.20 4.39 13.19
C ARG A 130 2.02 5.89 12.99
N MET A 131 1.40 6.31 11.90
CA MET A 131 1.18 7.72 11.51
C MET A 131 -0.29 7.96 11.14
N ARG A 132 -1.21 7.32 11.89
CA ARG A 132 -2.66 7.24 11.64
C ARG A 132 -3.24 8.53 11.03
N ASP A 133 -3.15 9.66 11.72
CA ASP A 133 -3.76 10.92 11.28
C ASP A 133 -3.19 11.49 9.97
N ALA A 134 -1.88 11.33 9.73
CA ALA A 134 -1.24 11.79 8.50
C ALA A 134 -1.56 10.82 7.35
N SER A 135 -1.44 9.51 7.58
CA SER A 135 -1.79 8.50 6.59
C SER A 135 -3.28 8.49 6.22
N ARG A 136 -4.17 8.80 7.17
CA ARG A 136 -5.61 8.97 6.91
C ARG A 136 -5.90 10.10 5.93
N ARG A 137 -5.04 11.12 5.87
CA ARG A 137 -5.19 12.25 4.93
C ARG A 137 -4.55 11.99 3.57
N HIS A 138 -3.43 11.25 3.53
CA HIS A 138 -2.65 11.09 2.28
C HIS A 138 -2.76 9.72 1.62
N LEU A 139 -3.19 8.69 2.34
CA LEU A 139 -3.24 7.30 1.86
C LEU A 139 -4.68 6.79 1.69
N LEU A 140 -5.58 7.07 2.64
CA LEU A 140 -6.96 6.58 2.55
C LEU A 140 -7.81 7.26 1.46
N PRO A 141 -7.78 8.59 1.25
CA PRO A 141 -8.60 9.23 0.23
C PRO A 141 -8.36 8.70 -1.18
N PRO A 142 -7.11 8.53 -1.67
CA PRO A 142 -6.90 7.95 -2.99
C PRO A 142 -7.28 6.45 -3.07
N LEU A 143 -7.27 5.71 -1.96
CA LEU A 143 -7.73 4.31 -1.92
C LEU A 143 -9.26 4.20 -1.95
N LEU A 144 -9.96 5.04 -1.20
CA LEU A 144 -11.38 4.86 -0.91
C LEU A 144 -12.30 5.72 -1.76
N ARG A 145 -11.87 6.93 -2.13
CA ARG A 145 -12.68 7.85 -2.95
C ARG A 145 -13.10 7.23 -4.29
N PRO A 146 -12.24 6.51 -5.04
CA PRO A 146 -12.66 5.85 -6.27
C PRO A 146 -13.62 4.68 -6.06
N LEU A 147 -13.73 4.16 -4.82
CA LEU A 147 -14.70 3.14 -4.44
C LEU A 147 -16.03 3.77 -4.01
N MET A 148 -16.13 5.11 -3.90
CA MET A 148 -17.38 5.76 -3.53
C MET A 148 -18.34 5.86 -4.73
N PRO A 149 -19.67 5.67 -4.50
CA PRO A 149 -20.68 5.65 -5.56
C PRO A 149 -20.73 6.89 -6.46
N CYS A 150 -20.35 8.04 -5.91
CA CYS A 150 -20.52 9.34 -6.55
C CYS A 150 -19.30 9.76 -7.40
N SER A 151 -18.25 8.93 -7.47
CA SER A 151 -16.92 9.37 -7.91
C SER A 151 -16.25 8.50 -8.97
N SER A 152 -16.80 7.34 -9.34
CA SER A 152 -16.00 6.31 -10.00
C SER A 152 -16.08 6.32 -11.53
N GLU A 153 -14.96 6.68 -12.16
CA GLU A 153 -14.60 6.14 -13.47
C GLU A 153 -14.21 4.66 -13.32
N PRO A 154 -14.54 3.79 -14.29
CA PRO A 154 -14.33 2.35 -14.17
C PRO A 154 -12.86 1.96 -14.00
N GLU A 155 -11.94 2.69 -14.62
CA GLU A 155 -10.50 2.47 -14.48
C GLU A 155 -9.98 2.81 -13.08
N GLN A 156 -10.45 3.92 -12.51
CA GLN A 156 -10.07 4.33 -11.16
C GLN A 156 -10.62 3.37 -10.11
N PHE A 157 -11.84 2.86 -10.32
CA PHE A 157 -12.44 1.83 -9.47
C PHE A 157 -11.64 0.53 -9.49
N ALA A 158 -11.26 0.04 -10.68
CA ALA A 158 -10.46 -1.18 -10.82
C ALA A 158 -9.08 -1.02 -10.17
N CYS A 159 -8.45 0.15 -10.34
CA CYS A 159 -7.16 0.48 -9.73
C CYS A 159 -7.24 0.51 -8.19
N ALA A 160 -8.23 1.20 -7.63
CA ALA A 160 -8.46 1.26 -6.20
C ALA A 160 -8.75 -0.11 -5.58
N THR A 161 -9.52 -0.94 -6.29
CA THR A 161 -9.81 -2.31 -5.87
C THR A 161 -8.55 -3.17 -5.86
N ALA A 162 -7.71 -3.06 -6.90
CA ALA A 162 -6.45 -3.78 -6.98
C ALA A 162 -5.46 -3.35 -5.89
N TRP A 163 -5.44 -2.07 -5.53
CA TRP A 163 -4.65 -1.56 -4.41
C TRP A 163 -5.13 -2.15 -3.08
N LEU A 164 -6.44 -2.14 -2.83
CA LEU A 164 -7.03 -2.70 -1.61
C LEU A 164 -6.72 -4.20 -1.51
N HIS A 165 -6.88 -4.94 -2.60
CA HIS A 165 -6.56 -6.36 -2.65
C HIS A 165 -5.08 -6.64 -2.34
N SER A 166 -4.18 -5.89 -2.98
CA SER A 166 -2.74 -6.04 -2.74
C SER A 166 -2.36 -5.73 -1.30
N LEU A 167 -3.01 -4.72 -0.70
CA LEU A 167 -2.78 -4.33 0.69
C LEU A 167 -3.25 -5.41 1.69
N LEU A 168 -4.36 -6.08 1.39
CA LEU A 168 -4.93 -7.13 2.24
C LEU A 168 -4.27 -8.52 2.07
N THR A 169 -3.59 -8.76 0.95
CA THR A 169 -3.01 -10.08 0.61
C THR A 169 -1.48 -10.18 0.72
N ALA A 170 -0.78 -9.06 0.78
CA ALA A 170 0.69 -9.01 0.81
C ALA A 170 1.38 -9.54 2.08
N ALA A 171 0.63 -9.70 3.16
CA ALA A 171 1.03 -10.20 4.47
C ALA A 171 -0.26 -10.43 5.28
N PRO A 172 -0.26 -11.19 6.39
CA PRO A 172 -1.42 -11.18 7.29
C PRO A 172 -1.73 -9.73 7.67
N ALA A 173 -2.88 -9.23 7.21
CA ALA A 173 -3.31 -7.87 7.49
C ALA A 173 -3.49 -7.74 9.00
N PRO A 174 -2.73 -6.87 9.68
CA PRO A 174 -2.88 -6.71 11.12
C PRO A 174 -4.30 -6.23 11.42
N ALA A 175 -4.94 -6.76 12.46
CA ALA A 175 -6.33 -6.41 12.78
C ALA A 175 -6.57 -4.90 12.87
N ALA A 176 -5.59 -4.15 13.39
CA ALA A 176 -5.61 -2.69 13.42
C ALA A 176 -5.75 -2.04 12.03
N LEU A 177 -5.13 -2.61 10.99
CA LEU A 177 -5.29 -2.13 9.61
C LEU A 177 -6.72 -2.40 9.09
N CYS A 178 -7.26 -3.57 9.37
CA CYS A 178 -8.62 -3.92 8.97
C CYS A 178 -9.64 -3.02 9.67
N ASP A 179 -9.47 -2.79 10.97
CA ASP A 179 -10.32 -1.88 11.74
C ASP A 179 -10.24 -0.44 11.18
N GLU A 180 -9.04 0.04 10.82
CA GLU A 180 -8.87 1.34 10.17
C GLU A 180 -9.62 1.47 8.84
N LEU A 181 -9.53 0.44 7.99
CA LEU A 181 -10.20 0.43 6.69
C LEU A 181 -11.72 0.33 6.84
N LEU A 182 -12.21 -0.42 7.83
CA LEU A 182 -13.62 -0.48 8.17
C LEU A 182 -14.13 0.86 8.66
N GLU A 183 -13.42 1.53 9.57
CA GLU A 183 -13.77 2.87 10.05
C GLU A 183 -13.81 3.92 8.94
N ALA A 184 -13.00 3.72 7.91
CA ALA A 184 -12.93 4.62 6.76
C ALA A 184 -14.06 4.38 5.73
N GLY A 185 -14.98 3.45 5.98
CA GLY A 185 -16.14 3.19 5.12
C GLY A 185 -15.90 2.24 3.95
N THR A 186 -14.84 1.43 4.00
CA THR A 186 -14.52 0.48 2.91
C THR A 186 -15.61 -0.57 2.73
N LEU A 187 -16.26 -0.99 3.82
CA LEU A 187 -17.32 -1.99 3.78
C LEU A 187 -18.63 -1.42 3.23
N ASP A 188 -18.99 -0.17 3.58
CA ASP A 188 -20.12 0.54 2.98
C ASP A 188 -19.96 0.64 1.45
N ALA A 189 -18.74 0.95 1.00
CA ALA A 189 -18.39 0.98 -0.41
C ALA A 189 -18.61 -0.39 -1.07
N ALA A 190 -18.07 -1.46 -0.46
CA ALA A 190 -18.18 -2.81 -1.01
C ALA A 190 -19.65 -3.26 -1.11
N LEU A 191 -20.44 -3.10 -0.05
CA LEU A 191 -21.85 -3.48 -0.03
C LEU A 191 -22.67 -2.71 -1.08
N HIS A 192 -22.35 -1.44 -1.30
CA HIS A 192 -22.99 -0.65 -2.35
C HIS A 192 -22.81 -1.27 -3.74
N TRP A 193 -21.59 -1.69 -4.08
CA TRP A 193 -21.26 -2.26 -5.39
C TRP A 193 -21.69 -3.72 -5.56
N LEU A 194 -21.81 -4.46 -4.46
CA LEU A 194 -22.28 -5.86 -4.45
C LEU A 194 -23.82 -5.98 -4.51
N SER A 195 -24.55 -4.86 -4.44
CA SER A 195 -26.00 -4.86 -4.48
C SER A 195 -26.52 -5.31 -5.86
N PRO A 196 -27.38 -6.35 -5.94
CA PRO A 196 -27.84 -6.95 -7.19
C PRO A 196 -28.74 -6.04 -8.03
N ASP A 197 -29.32 -4.99 -7.45
CA ASP A 197 -30.25 -4.07 -8.13
C ASP A 197 -29.56 -3.03 -9.02
N ARG A 198 -28.23 -2.98 -9.05
CA ARG A 198 -27.50 -1.93 -9.76
C ARG A 198 -26.96 -2.46 -11.08
N ALA A 199 -27.59 -2.00 -12.17
CA ALA A 199 -27.19 -2.15 -13.58
C ALA A 199 -25.78 -1.60 -13.94
N TYR A 200 -24.91 -1.40 -12.95
CA TYR A 200 -23.55 -0.88 -13.06
C TYR A 200 -22.48 -1.95 -13.30
N ALA A 201 -22.78 -3.22 -13.00
CA ALA A 201 -21.85 -4.35 -13.20
C ALA A 201 -21.47 -4.58 -14.68
N GLY A 202 -22.23 -4.04 -15.64
CA GLY A 202 -21.86 -4.07 -17.06
C GLY A 202 -20.82 -3.03 -17.48
N ARG A 203 -20.64 -1.94 -16.70
CA ARG A 203 -19.65 -0.88 -16.97
C ARG A 203 -18.39 -1.00 -16.11
N LEU A 204 -18.53 -1.58 -14.93
CA LEU A 204 -17.42 -1.90 -14.04
C LEU A 204 -17.05 -3.35 -14.27
N GLY A 205 -15.77 -3.66 -14.48
CA GLY A 205 -15.37 -5.05 -14.75
C GLY A 205 -15.83 -5.99 -13.63
N GLU A 206 -16.52 -7.09 -13.99
CA GLU A 206 -17.00 -8.11 -13.04
C GLU A 206 -15.89 -8.61 -12.11
N GLU A 207 -14.66 -8.69 -12.63
CA GLU A 207 -13.48 -9.06 -11.87
C GLU A 207 -13.20 -8.08 -10.73
N ALA A 208 -13.28 -6.77 -10.96
CA ALA A 208 -13.08 -5.78 -9.92
C ALA A 208 -14.16 -5.87 -8.83
N VAL A 209 -15.42 -6.06 -9.20
CA VAL A 209 -16.50 -6.25 -8.19
C VAL A 209 -16.27 -7.52 -7.37
N ARG A 210 -15.85 -8.62 -8.00
CA ARG A 210 -15.50 -9.87 -7.31
C ARG A 210 -14.31 -9.69 -6.37
N THR A 211 -13.25 -9.02 -6.83
CA THR A 211 -12.08 -8.72 -6.01
C THR A 211 -12.45 -7.84 -4.81
N LEU A 212 -13.34 -6.85 -4.98
CA LEU A 212 -13.83 -6.02 -3.90
C LEU A 212 -14.62 -6.84 -2.86
N GLY A 213 -15.44 -7.80 -3.30
CA GLY A 213 -16.09 -8.77 -2.44
C GLY A 213 -15.11 -9.59 -1.60
N GLY A 214 -14.07 -10.15 -2.23
CA GLY A 214 -13.02 -10.86 -1.51
C GLY A 214 -12.24 -9.97 -0.52
N CYS A 215 -12.06 -8.68 -0.84
CA CYS A 215 -11.46 -7.72 0.10
C CYS A 215 -12.35 -7.51 1.33
N ALA A 216 -13.67 -7.38 1.15
CA ALA A 216 -14.62 -7.23 2.25
C ALA A 216 -14.62 -8.45 3.18
N GLU A 217 -14.53 -9.65 2.62
CA GLU A 217 -14.41 -10.90 3.39
C GLU A 217 -13.13 -10.92 4.23
N VAL A 218 -11.97 -10.57 3.63
CA VAL A 218 -10.69 -10.52 4.36
C VAL A 218 -10.72 -9.46 5.47
N LEU A 219 -11.31 -8.29 5.21
CA LEU A 219 -11.47 -7.24 6.21
C LEU A 219 -12.28 -7.74 7.41
N LEU A 220 -13.43 -8.35 7.18
CA LEU A 220 -14.28 -8.89 8.24
C LEU A 220 -13.60 -10.05 8.97
N ALA A 221 -12.93 -10.97 8.27
CA ALA A 221 -12.26 -12.10 8.89
C ALA A 221 -11.12 -11.69 9.84
N ASN A 222 -10.49 -10.54 9.61
CA ASN A 222 -9.32 -10.08 10.36
C ASN A 222 -9.60 -8.88 11.28
N ALA A 223 -10.80 -8.31 11.27
CA ALA A 223 -11.19 -7.23 12.17
C ALA A 223 -11.28 -7.70 13.63
N THR A 224 -11.08 -6.80 14.58
CA THR A 224 -11.18 -7.16 16.01
C THR A 224 -12.62 -7.43 16.45
N ARG A 225 -13.61 -6.80 15.80
CA ARG A 225 -15.04 -6.91 16.13
C ARG A 225 -15.94 -6.97 14.89
N PRO A 226 -15.87 -8.04 14.09
CA PRO A 226 -16.59 -8.10 12.83
C PRO A 226 -18.11 -8.13 12.98
N ALA A 227 -18.62 -8.81 14.00
CA ALA A 227 -20.06 -8.91 14.27
C ALA A 227 -20.68 -7.55 14.62
N GLU A 228 -20.08 -6.79 15.54
CA GLU A 228 -20.55 -5.44 15.90
C GLU A 228 -20.53 -4.49 14.70
N ARG A 229 -19.54 -4.63 13.80
CA ARG A 229 -19.44 -3.80 12.60
C ARG A 229 -20.50 -4.17 11.57
N LEU A 230 -20.73 -5.46 11.32
CA LEU A 230 -21.82 -5.92 10.46
C LEU A 230 -23.18 -5.48 10.99
N GLU A 231 -23.42 -5.60 12.29
CA GLU A 231 -24.65 -5.12 12.93
C GLU A 231 -24.81 -3.61 12.78
N GLN A 232 -23.76 -2.81 12.96
CA GLN A 232 -23.80 -1.36 12.74
C GLN A 232 -24.11 -0.99 11.28
N LEU A 233 -23.65 -1.77 10.31
CA LEU A 233 -23.94 -1.54 8.89
C LEU A 233 -25.34 -1.97 8.48
N VAL A 234 -25.87 -3.04 9.08
CA VAL A 234 -27.20 -3.59 8.76
C VAL A 234 -28.32 -2.87 9.52
N LEU A 235 -28.05 -2.47 10.78
CA LEU A 235 -29.05 -1.92 11.71
C LEU A 235 -28.81 -0.44 12.05
N GLY A 236 -27.63 0.10 11.76
CA GLY A 236 -27.29 1.49 12.08
C GLY A 236 -27.81 2.49 11.03
N PRO A 237 -27.93 3.77 11.41
CA PRO A 237 -28.16 4.84 10.44
C PRO A 237 -27.00 4.89 9.43
N PRO A 238 -27.23 5.28 8.17
CA PRO A 238 -26.19 5.31 7.14
C PRO A 238 -24.98 6.10 7.65
N ALA A 239 -23.78 5.52 7.50
CA ALA A 239 -22.54 6.13 7.98
C ALA A 239 -22.43 7.58 7.51
N PRO A 240 -21.93 8.51 8.35
CA PRO A 240 -21.74 9.88 7.93
C PRO A 240 -20.81 9.86 6.72
N ALA A 241 -21.32 10.38 5.60
CA ALA A 241 -20.56 10.50 4.36
C ALA A 241 -19.19 11.11 4.66
N PHE A 242 -18.13 10.46 4.18
CA PHE A 242 -16.74 10.89 4.29
C PHE A 242 -16.67 12.38 3.89
N ARG A 243 -16.59 13.29 4.88
CA ARG A 243 -16.47 14.72 4.60
C ARG A 243 -14.98 15.00 4.34
N PRO A 244 -14.64 15.61 3.19
CA PRO A 244 -13.26 15.91 2.81
C PRO A 244 -12.60 16.89 3.78
#